data_AF-A0A972B2C0-F1
#
_entry.id   AF-A0A972B2C0-F1
#
_cell.length_a   1.000
_cell.length_b   1.000
_cell.length_c   1.000
_cell.angle_alpha   90.00
_cell.angle_beta   90.00
_cell.angle_gamma   90.00
#
_symmetry.space_group_name_H-M   'P 1'
#
loop_
_entity.id
_entity.type
_entity.pdbx_description
1 polymer ?
#
loop_
_entity_poly.entity_id
_entity_poly.type
_entity_poly.pdbx_seq_one_letter_code
_entity_poly.pdbx_strand_id
1 'polypeptide(L)'
;MASFTESIDAWVAETKERLNAVHGRSVELLGEELAKTKPEGGRVPFLTGNLARSLLASKQGMPNTTDGPYAGSNIGLIAATLKADETIYIGYQAKYAARQEFGFVGADSLGRVYNQQGNYFIEGAVAEWPNIVKTAVSEIKGKT
;
A
#
# COMPACT_ATOMS: atom_id res chain seq x y z
N MET A 1 5.58 -42.45 -14.71
CA MET A 1 5.17 -41.80 -13.45
C MET A 1 6.33 -40.94 -13.01
N ALA A 2 6.09 -39.69 -12.63
CA ALA A 2 7.13 -38.87 -12.02
C ALA A 2 7.62 -39.55 -10.74
N SER A 3 8.90 -39.42 -10.42
CA SER A 3 9.42 -39.87 -9.13
C SER A 3 8.78 -39.06 -7.99
N PHE A 4 8.83 -39.59 -6.77
CA PHE A 4 8.38 -38.84 -5.60
C PHE A 4 9.14 -37.51 -5.48
N THR A 5 10.45 -37.51 -5.72
CA THR A 5 11.30 -36.31 -5.71
C THR A 5 10.81 -35.27 -6.72
N GLU A 6 10.56 -35.66 -7.97
CA GLU A 6 10.03 -34.75 -9.01
C GLU A 6 8.68 -34.14 -8.60
N SER A 7 7.84 -34.92 -7.90
CA SER A 7 6.54 -34.45 -7.42
C SER A 7 6.68 -33.43 -6.29
N ILE A 8 7.66 -33.62 -5.39
CA ILE A 8 7.98 -32.64 -4.33
C ILE A 8 8.55 -31.36 -4.93
N ASP A 9 9.46 -31.45 -5.89
CA ASP A 9 10.05 -30.28 -6.54
C ASP A 9 9.00 -29.45 -7.29
N ALA A 10 8.09 -30.11 -8.00
CA ALA A 10 6.97 -29.46 -8.67
C ALA A 10 6.04 -28.73 -7.66
N TRP A 11 5.71 -29.40 -6.55
CA TRP A 11 4.89 -28.80 -5.49
C TRP A 11 5.58 -27.59 -4.83
N VAL A 12 6.89 -27.65 -4.60
CA VAL A 12 7.67 -26.52 -4.06
C VAL A 12 7.67 -25.34 -5.02
N ALA A 13 7.87 -25.58 -6.33
CA ALA A 13 7.84 -24.54 -7.35
C ALA A 13 6.47 -23.85 -7.39
N GLU A 14 5.39 -24.64 -7.48
CA GLU A 14 4.02 -24.13 -7.49
C GLU A 14 3.68 -23.35 -6.22
N THR A 15 4.12 -23.83 -5.05
CA THR A 15 3.89 -23.15 -3.78
C THR A 15 4.59 -21.79 -3.74
N LYS A 16 5.82 -21.69 -4.26
CA LYS A 16 6.56 -20.41 -4.35
C LYS A 16 5.88 -19.43 -5.29
N GLU A 17 5.41 -19.90 -6.45
CA GLU A 17 4.69 -19.06 -7.40
C GLU A 17 3.39 -18.51 -6.80
N ARG A 18 2.59 -19.38 -6.16
CA ARG A 18 1.36 -18.98 -5.48
C ARG A 18 1.62 -17.99 -4.34
N LEU A 19 2.67 -18.18 -3.56
CA LEU A 19 3.03 -17.27 -2.48
C LEU A 19 3.42 -15.88 -3.00
N ASN A 20 4.22 -15.81 -4.06
CA ASN A 20 4.57 -14.56 -4.71
C ASN A 20 3.33 -13.85 -5.29
N ALA A 21 2.43 -14.61 -5.92
CA ALA A 21 1.18 -14.08 -6.46
C ALA A 21 0.27 -13.48 -5.37
N VAL A 22 0.11 -14.18 -4.25
CA VAL A 22 -0.67 -13.68 -3.09
C VAL A 22 0.00 -12.44 -2.50
N HIS A 23 1.33 -12.43 -2.34
CA HIS A 23 2.05 -11.28 -1.81
C HIS A 23 1.89 -10.04 -2.70
N GLY A 24 2.18 -10.17 -3.99
CA GLY A 24 2.00 -9.08 -4.95
C GLY A 24 0.57 -8.57 -4.97
N ARG A 25 -0.42 -9.46 -5.04
CA ARG A 25 -1.83 -9.05 -5.06
C ARG A 25 -2.28 -8.38 -3.76
N SER A 26 -1.80 -8.84 -2.62
CA SER A 26 -2.09 -8.19 -1.33
C SER A 26 -1.55 -6.76 -1.28
N VAL A 27 -0.35 -6.54 -1.83
CA VAL A 27 0.27 -5.20 -1.92
C VAL A 27 -0.49 -4.29 -2.89
N GLU A 28 -0.93 -4.80 -4.03
CA GLU A 28 -1.79 -4.05 -4.96
C GLU A 28 -3.07 -3.58 -4.27
N LEU A 29 -3.80 -4.50 -3.63
CA LEU A 29 -5.05 -4.21 -2.93
C LEU A 29 -4.85 -3.22 -1.78
N LEU A 30 -3.74 -3.32 -1.04
CA LEU A 30 -3.37 -2.32 -0.02
C LEU A 30 -3.10 -0.95 -0.66
N GLY A 31 -2.42 -0.92 -1.80
CA GLY A 31 -2.20 0.30 -2.57
C GLY A 31 -3.50 0.93 -3.07
N GLU A 32 -4.45 0.12 -3.53
CA GLU A 32 -5.79 0.55 -3.93
C GLU A 32 -6.54 1.16 -2.74
N GLU A 33 -6.55 0.50 -1.59
CA GLU A 33 -7.19 1.01 -0.36
C GLU A 33 -6.55 2.32 0.13
N LEU A 34 -5.21 2.40 0.09
CA LEU A 34 -4.45 3.61 0.42
C LEU A 34 -4.62 4.71 -0.65
N ALA A 35 -5.02 4.42 -1.87
CA ALA A 35 -5.27 5.44 -2.88
C ALA A 35 -6.72 5.94 -2.85
N LYS A 36 -7.65 5.11 -2.36
CA LYS A 36 -9.10 5.32 -2.47
C LYS A 36 -9.56 6.51 -1.63
N THR A 37 -10.13 7.48 -2.31
CA THR A 37 -10.53 8.75 -1.68
C THR A 37 -11.88 8.63 -0.99
N LYS A 38 -12.16 9.49 0.00
CA LYS A 38 -13.46 9.54 0.69
C LYS A 38 -14.66 9.64 -0.28
N PRO A 39 -14.64 10.49 -1.32
CA PRO A 39 -15.72 10.52 -2.31
C PRO A 39 -15.93 9.19 -3.07
N GLU A 40 -14.89 8.38 -3.21
CA GLU A 40 -14.95 7.05 -3.84
C GLU A 40 -15.27 5.93 -2.83
N GLY A 41 -15.57 6.28 -1.58
CA GLY A 41 -15.86 5.34 -0.50
C GLY A 41 -14.62 4.77 0.20
N GLY A 42 -13.46 5.41 0.05
CA GLY A 42 -12.24 5.09 0.80
C GLY A 42 -12.01 6.02 1.99
N ARG A 43 -10.76 6.05 2.47
CA ARG A 43 -10.39 6.78 3.69
C ARG A 43 -9.61 8.06 3.42
N VAL A 44 -8.97 8.19 2.25
CA VAL A 44 -8.06 9.30 1.95
C VAL A 44 -8.83 10.61 1.82
N PRO A 45 -8.47 11.66 2.58
CA PRO A 45 -9.08 12.98 2.43
C PRO A 45 -8.90 13.54 1.02
N PHE A 46 -9.96 14.12 0.47
CA PHE A 46 -9.96 14.66 -0.88
C PHE A 46 -10.20 16.17 -0.87
N LEU A 47 -9.31 16.89 -1.55
CA LEU A 47 -9.51 18.30 -1.91
C LEU A 47 -9.20 18.51 -3.40
N THR A 48 -7.95 18.23 -3.80
CA THR A 48 -7.46 18.32 -5.19
C THR A 48 -6.94 16.99 -5.74
N GLY A 49 -7.10 15.91 -4.97
CA GLY A 49 -6.50 14.59 -5.26
C GLY A 49 -4.97 14.53 -5.10
N ASN A 50 -4.31 15.64 -4.75
CA ASN A 50 -2.84 15.68 -4.63
C ASN A 50 -2.30 14.74 -3.54
N LEU A 51 -3.06 14.52 -2.46
CA LEU A 51 -2.68 13.58 -1.40
C LEU A 51 -2.66 12.15 -1.95
N ALA A 52 -3.75 11.68 -2.53
CA ALA A 52 -3.83 10.33 -3.12
C ALA A 52 -2.76 10.10 -4.20
N ARG A 53 -2.52 11.09 -5.07
CA ARG A 53 -1.47 11.04 -6.10
C ARG A 53 -0.03 11.06 -5.57
N SER A 54 0.17 11.36 -4.28
CA SER A 54 1.50 11.36 -3.66
C SER A 54 1.91 9.99 -3.09
N LEU A 55 1.02 9.00 -3.16
CA LEU A 55 1.28 7.64 -2.70
C LEU A 55 2.22 6.93 -3.67
N LEU A 56 3.36 6.48 -3.17
CA LEU A 56 4.37 5.77 -3.95
C LEU A 56 4.91 4.57 -3.17
N ALA A 57 5.55 3.66 -3.91
CA ALA A 57 6.23 2.50 -3.36
C ALA A 57 7.72 2.46 -3.75
N SER A 58 8.53 1.83 -2.90
CA SER A 58 9.95 1.58 -3.13
C SER A 58 10.39 0.29 -2.43
N LYS A 59 11.41 -0.37 -2.98
CA LYS A 59 12.09 -1.51 -2.33
C LYS A 59 13.36 -1.08 -1.58
N GLN A 60 13.80 0.17 -1.76
CA GLN A 60 15.07 0.69 -1.26
C GLN A 60 14.92 1.44 0.07
N GLY A 61 13.77 2.07 0.30
CA GLY A 61 13.49 2.81 1.53
C GLY A 61 12.18 3.58 1.47
N MET A 62 11.78 4.20 2.59
CA MET A 62 10.56 5.00 2.65
C MET A 62 10.64 6.20 1.69
N PRO A 63 9.61 6.43 0.84
CA PRO A 63 9.58 7.62 -0.02
C PRO A 63 9.67 8.92 0.80
N ASN A 64 10.59 9.81 0.42
CA ASN A 64 10.77 11.11 1.08
C ASN A 64 9.61 12.06 0.80
N THR A 65 9.31 12.94 1.75
CA THR A 65 8.29 13.98 1.53
C THR A 65 8.83 15.13 0.66
N THR A 66 7.98 15.69 -0.20
CA THR A 66 8.26 16.81 -1.10
C THR A 66 7.00 17.63 -1.38
N ASP A 67 7.16 18.83 -1.93
CA ASP A 67 6.05 19.68 -2.38
C ASP A 67 5.58 19.35 -3.81
N GLY A 68 6.30 18.45 -4.49
CA GLY A 68 6.04 17.98 -5.85
C GLY A 68 7.09 18.47 -6.87
N PRO A 69 7.14 17.88 -8.08
CA PRO A 69 6.40 16.68 -8.52
C PRO A 69 6.84 15.44 -7.74
N TYR A 70 5.90 14.51 -7.51
CA TYR A 70 6.19 13.26 -6.81
C TYR A 70 6.93 12.30 -7.73
N ALA A 71 8.05 11.78 -7.25
CA ALA A 71 8.95 10.94 -8.03
C ALA A 71 9.12 9.58 -7.33
N GLY A 72 8.91 8.51 -8.11
CA GLY A 72 9.02 7.14 -7.66
C GLY A 72 8.13 6.21 -8.47
N SER A 73 8.01 4.97 -8.00
CA SER A 73 7.19 3.95 -8.67
C SER A 73 5.82 3.83 -8.03
N ASN A 74 4.79 3.70 -8.87
CA ASN A 74 3.45 3.35 -8.39
C ASN A 74 3.43 1.93 -7.82
N ILE A 75 2.54 1.68 -6.87
CA ILE A 75 2.43 0.42 -6.12
C ILE A 75 2.28 -0.79 -7.04
N GLY A 76 1.39 -0.72 -8.03
CA GLY A 76 1.16 -1.85 -8.96
C GLY A 76 2.41 -2.28 -9.74
N LEU A 77 3.28 -1.32 -10.14
CA LEU A 77 4.53 -1.65 -10.85
C LEU A 77 5.53 -2.35 -9.92
N ILE A 78 5.60 -1.95 -8.66
CA ILE A 78 6.46 -2.62 -7.67
C ILE A 78 5.89 -4.00 -7.32
N ALA A 79 4.59 -4.11 -7.10
CA ALA A 79 3.90 -5.33 -6.73
C ALA A 79 4.07 -6.44 -7.77
N ALA A 80 4.04 -6.10 -9.07
CA ALA A 80 4.24 -7.04 -10.16
C ALA A 80 5.64 -7.70 -10.18
N THR A 81 6.61 -7.10 -9.51
CA THR A 81 8.00 -7.61 -9.45
C THR A 81 8.39 -8.09 -8.05
N LEU A 82 7.45 -8.11 -7.11
CA LEU A 82 7.71 -8.34 -5.69
C LEU A 82 7.79 -9.84 -5.40
N LYS A 83 8.85 -10.25 -4.69
CA LYS A 83 8.94 -11.60 -4.13
C LYS A 83 8.44 -11.62 -2.68
N ALA A 84 7.98 -12.77 -2.22
CA ALA A 84 7.42 -12.94 -0.88
C ALA A 84 8.38 -12.59 0.28
N ASP A 85 9.69 -12.61 0.03
CA ASP A 85 10.74 -12.30 1.00
C ASP A 85 11.26 -10.85 0.93
N GLU A 86 10.76 -10.04 0.00
CA GLU A 86 11.20 -8.66 -0.18
C GLU A 86 10.43 -7.68 0.72
N THR A 87 11.15 -6.74 1.32
CA THR A 87 10.54 -5.60 2.04
C THR A 87 10.08 -4.54 1.05
N ILE A 88 8.86 -4.05 1.23
CA ILE A 88 8.31 -2.92 0.48
C ILE A 88 8.01 -1.75 1.43
N TYR A 89 8.32 -0.55 0.96
CA TYR A 89 7.95 0.69 1.61
C TYR A 89 6.87 1.38 0.79
N ILE A 90 5.74 1.70 1.41
CA ILE A 90 4.63 2.44 0.80
C ILE A 90 4.41 3.71 1.62
N GLY A 91 4.40 4.87 0.98
CA GLY A 91 4.30 6.14 1.69
C GLY A 91 3.81 7.29 0.82
N TYR A 92 3.25 8.29 1.48
CA TYR A 92 2.83 9.54 0.85
C TYR A 92 3.97 10.55 0.87
N GLN A 93 4.29 11.11 -0.30
CA GLN A 93 5.30 12.16 -0.38
C GLN A 93 4.76 13.55 -0.03
N ALA A 94 3.45 13.78 0.00
CA ALA A 94 2.92 15.09 0.39
C ALA A 94 3.33 15.44 1.83
N LYS A 95 4.05 16.55 2.05
CA LYS A 95 4.51 16.97 3.40
C LYS A 95 3.38 17.08 4.43
N TYR A 96 2.19 17.46 3.99
CA TYR A 96 1.02 17.59 4.85
C TYR A 96 0.31 16.26 5.16
N ALA A 97 0.76 15.12 4.61
CA ALA A 97 0.13 13.82 4.81
C ALA A 97 0.12 13.41 6.29
N ALA A 98 1.24 13.57 7.01
CA ALA A 98 1.32 13.24 8.44
C ALA A 98 0.33 14.06 9.28
N ARG A 99 0.15 15.34 8.95
CA ARG A 99 -0.85 16.20 9.59
C ARG A 99 -2.28 15.78 9.26
N GLN A 100 -2.53 15.27 8.05
CA GLN A 100 -3.84 14.72 7.71
C GLN A 100 -4.09 13.40 8.44
N GLU A 101 -3.06 12.59 8.67
CA GLU A 101 -3.17 11.30 9.35
C GLU A 101 -3.43 11.49 10.85
N PHE A 102 -2.51 12.14 11.55
CA PHE A 102 -2.50 12.25 13.02
C PHE A 102 -3.24 13.48 13.55
N GLY A 103 -3.58 14.43 12.68
CA GLY A 103 -4.13 15.71 13.07
C GLY A 103 -3.03 16.71 13.47
N PHE A 104 -3.45 17.88 13.93
CA PHE A 104 -2.55 18.93 14.38
C PHE A 104 -3.23 19.89 15.35
N VAL A 105 -2.59 20.10 16.50
CA VAL A 105 -2.97 21.11 17.48
C VAL A 105 -1.79 22.06 17.65
N GLY A 106 -1.99 23.34 17.32
CA GLY A 106 -0.92 24.35 17.44
C GLY A 106 -1.08 25.53 16.48
N ALA A 107 -0.19 26.51 16.62
CA ALA A 107 -0.06 27.62 15.69
C ALA A 107 0.87 27.24 14.54
N ASP A 108 0.55 27.66 13.31
CA ASP A 108 1.50 27.58 12.21
C ASP A 108 2.50 28.74 12.20
N SER A 109 3.43 28.75 11.24
CA SER A 109 4.43 29.82 11.08
C SER A 109 3.82 31.21 10.80
N LEU A 110 2.52 31.29 10.48
CA LEU A 110 1.77 32.52 10.28
C LEU A 110 0.92 32.90 11.51
N GLY A 111 1.04 32.16 12.62
CA GLY A 111 0.29 32.40 13.86
C GLY A 111 -1.15 31.89 13.84
N ARG A 112 -1.58 31.16 12.81
CA ARG A 112 -2.93 30.59 12.74
C ARG A 112 -3.02 29.37 13.65
N VAL A 113 -3.95 29.39 14.60
CA VAL A 113 -4.18 28.29 15.53
C VAL A 113 -5.11 27.25 14.90
N TYR A 114 -4.68 26.01 14.96
CA TYR A 114 -5.43 24.86 14.48
C TYR A 114 -5.73 23.90 15.63
N ASN A 115 -6.94 23.33 15.58
CA ASN A 115 -7.33 22.16 16.34
C ASN A 115 -7.98 21.18 15.35
N GLN A 116 -7.13 20.45 14.63
CA GLN A 116 -7.54 19.55 13.56
C GLN A 116 -7.39 18.11 14.04
N GLN A 117 -8.49 17.35 14.02
CA GLN A 117 -8.46 15.91 14.26
C GLN A 117 -7.81 15.17 13.09
N GLY A 118 -7.06 14.11 13.38
CA GLY A 118 -6.53 13.20 12.39
C GLY A 118 -7.62 12.45 11.63
N ASN A 119 -7.34 12.13 10.37
CA ASN A 119 -8.24 11.30 9.56
C ASN A 119 -7.96 9.81 9.73
N TYR A 120 -6.79 9.43 10.26
CA TYR A 120 -6.39 8.03 10.49
C TYR A 120 -6.62 7.12 9.27
N PHE A 121 -6.35 7.65 8.08
CA PHE A 121 -6.63 6.98 6.82
C PHE A 121 -5.59 5.90 6.49
N ILE A 122 -4.35 6.08 6.94
CA ILE A 122 -3.30 5.06 6.82
C ILE A 122 -3.55 3.97 7.86
N GLU A 123 -3.76 4.34 9.13
CA GLU A 123 -4.06 3.38 10.19
C GLU A 123 -5.30 2.55 9.86
N GLY A 124 -6.35 3.19 9.35
CA GLY A 124 -7.56 2.50 8.91
C GLY A 124 -7.34 1.53 7.75
N ALA A 125 -6.47 1.87 6.78
CA ALA A 125 -6.12 0.97 5.69
C ALA A 125 -5.24 -0.19 6.16
N VAL A 126 -4.28 0.06 7.05
CA VAL A 126 -3.42 -0.97 7.66
C VAL A 126 -4.24 -1.95 8.50
N ALA A 127 -5.27 -1.48 9.20
CA ALA A 127 -6.19 -2.33 9.95
C ALA A 127 -6.95 -3.33 9.05
N GLU A 128 -7.16 -3.02 7.77
CA GLU A 128 -7.78 -3.92 6.79
C GLU A 128 -6.82 -5.00 6.24
N TRP A 129 -5.53 -4.95 6.58
CA TRP A 129 -4.53 -5.86 6.03
C TRP A 129 -4.92 -7.35 6.10
N PRO A 130 -5.45 -7.88 7.22
CA PRO A 130 -5.88 -9.28 7.27
C PRO A 130 -7.01 -9.61 6.27
N ASN A 131 -7.91 -8.66 6.00
CA ASN A 131 -8.99 -8.85 5.03
C ASN A 131 -8.45 -8.76 3.60
N ILE A 132 -7.55 -7.82 3.34
CA ILE A 132 -6.86 -7.68 2.05
C ILE A 132 -6.14 -8.98 1.68
N VAL A 133 -5.36 -9.56 2.60
CA VAL A 133 -4.66 -10.83 2.36
C VAL A 133 -5.64 -11.97 2.10
N LYS A 134 -6.75 -12.06 2.85
CA LYS A 134 -7.80 -13.06 2.59
C LYS A 134 -8.39 -12.92 1.18
N THR A 135 -8.67 -11.69 0.76
CA THR A 135 -9.18 -11.41 -0.59
C THR A 135 -8.17 -11.83 -1.65
N ALA A 136 -6.89 -11.47 -1.49
CA ALA A 136 -5.83 -11.89 -2.41
C ALA A 136 -5.73 -13.42 -2.51
N VAL A 137 -5.76 -14.14 -1.39
CA VAL A 137 -5.77 -15.61 -1.37
C VAL A 137 -6.98 -16.18 -2.13
N SER A 138 -8.16 -15.62 -1.90
CA SER A 138 -9.40 -16.04 -2.59
C SER A 138 -9.30 -15.84 -4.10
N GLU A 139 -8.81 -14.67 -4.55
CA GLU A 139 -8.64 -14.36 -5.97
C GLU A 139 -7.61 -15.24 -6.66
N ILE A 140 -6.47 -15.51 -6.01
CA ILE A 140 -5.44 -16.39 -6.58
C ILE A 140 -5.93 -17.83 -6.64
N LYS A 141 -6.62 -18.32 -5.60
CA LYS A 141 -7.22 -19.67 -5.61
C LYS A 141 -8.27 -19.83 -6.71
N GLY A 142 -9.04 -18.80 -7.03
CA GLY A 142 -10.05 -18.84 -8.10
C GLY A 142 -9.47 -18.79 -9.52
N LYS A 143 -8.16 -18.51 -9.68
CA LYS A 143 -7.46 -18.47 -10.98
C LYS A 143 -6.75 -19.78 -11.34
N THR A 144 -6.62 -20.69 -10.39
CA THR A 144 -6.13 -22.08 -10.56
C THR A 144 -7.29 -23.06 -10.71
#